data_AF-A0AB34JHS1-F1
#
_entry.id   AF-A0AB34JHS1-F1
#
_cell.length_a   1.000
_cell.length_b   1.000
_cell.length_c   1.000
_cell.angle_alpha   90.00
_cell.angle_beta   90.00
_cell.angle_gamma   90.00
#
_symmetry.space_group_name_H-M   'P 1'
#
loop_
_entity.id
_entity.type
_entity.pdbx_description
1 polymer ?
#
loop_
_entity_poly.entity_id
_entity_poly.type
_entity_poly.pdbx_seq_one_letter_code
_entity_poly.pdbx_strand_id
1 'polypeptide(L)'
;MRPGRLVLTLALLRARGGGAAPLLDQLPSGVTSVLINIGSSLNPVLPPPENRSVISIAFDPIVASEIRSKPRLYVVPAAVSEEGGLATMGVYNADGGSSSLLKPAMTAEWNVGFEGALPPTKIVPVLSMQSVLEAIPPRLLLWLLKTDMQGKDFSAVASVGSLIRRVPYIMSEVWLENLHTYEGASNDYCRDWLPYMLKMGYRPKALHGGGRAPRRTFAGASDALTFCSQSTGRSQARRNKGVEILEADAFWVRNDTSLPPPPIFITKAAINNEAIHFGVRDIDKYNYRPGLQSGGGNVWAGRGK
;
A
#
# COMPACT_ATOMS: atom_id res chain seq x y z
N MET A 1 -4.76 28.71 -15.53
CA MET A 1 -3.62 27.76 -15.59
C MET A 1 -4.14 26.39 -15.95
N ARG A 2 -3.68 25.78 -17.05
CA ARG A 2 -4.00 24.38 -17.38
C ARG A 2 -3.30 23.49 -16.34
N PRO A 3 -3.93 22.41 -15.84
CA PRO A 3 -3.21 21.44 -15.01
C PRO A 3 -2.10 20.84 -15.85
N GLY A 4 -0.87 21.26 -15.61
CA GLY A 4 0.29 20.64 -16.23
C GLY A 4 0.32 19.19 -15.77
N ARG A 5 0.16 18.25 -16.69
CA ARG A 5 0.68 16.90 -16.46
C ARG A 5 2.18 17.08 -16.38
N LEU A 6 2.70 17.23 -15.17
CA LEU A 6 4.11 16.95 -14.93
C LEU A 6 4.22 15.44 -15.16
N VAL A 7 4.54 15.07 -16.41
CA VAL A 7 5.08 13.75 -16.68
C VAL A 7 6.40 13.77 -15.93
N LEU A 8 6.37 13.18 -14.74
CA LEU A 8 7.57 12.90 -14.00
C LEU A 8 8.28 11.83 -14.83
N THR A 9 9.02 12.27 -15.83
CA THR A 9 9.98 11.41 -16.49
C THR A 9 10.89 10.97 -15.36
N LEU A 10 10.77 9.70 -14.94
CA LEU A 10 11.84 9.09 -14.16
C LEU A 10 13.07 9.26 -15.03
N ALA A 11 13.86 10.31 -14.79
CA ALA A 11 15.28 10.29 -15.03
C ALA A 11 15.79 9.22 -14.06
N LEU A 12 15.62 7.97 -14.49
CA LEU A 12 16.04 6.78 -13.79
C LEU A 12 17.55 6.95 -13.57
N LEU A 13 17.89 7.18 -12.31
CA LEU A 13 19.05 6.64 -11.62
C LEU A 13 20.27 6.46 -12.53
N ARG A 14 21.14 7.47 -12.52
CA ARG A 14 22.57 7.25 -12.76
C ARG A 14 23.05 6.21 -11.75
N ALA A 15 23.21 4.97 -12.19
CA ALA A 15 24.08 4.02 -11.54
C ALA A 15 25.52 4.57 -11.61
N ARG A 16 26.19 4.62 -10.46
CA ARG A 16 27.60 4.99 -10.23
C ARG A 16 27.92 6.50 -10.16
N GLY A 17 27.84 7.03 -8.94
CA GLY A 17 28.79 8.05 -8.47
C GLY A 17 28.35 9.52 -8.44
N GLY A 18 27.12 9.87 -8.81
CA GLY A 18 26.59 11.24 -8.70
C GLY A 18 25.29 11.23 -7.90
N GLY A 19 25.17 12.10 -6.90
CA GLY A 19 24.01 12.19 -6.01
C GLY A 19 22.68 12.15 -6.78
N ALA A 20 21.69 11.46 -6.20
CA ALA A 20 20.37 11.31 -6.80
C ALA A 20 19.84 12.70 -7.19
N ALA A 21 19.54 12.90 -8.47
CA ALA A 21 18.82 14.09 -8.91
C ALA A 21 17.48 14.11 -8.15
N PRO A 22 17.18 15.13 -7.34
CA PRO A 22 15.97 15.15 -6.55
C PRO A 22 14.77 15.10 -7.48
N LEU A 23 13.92 14.10 -7.28
CA LEU A 23 12.67 13.89 -8.00
C LEU A 23 11.77 15.15 -7.99
N LEU A 24 12.03 16.07 -7.06
CA LEU A 24 11.19 17.19 -6.68
C LEU A 24 11.86 18.57 -6.73
N ASP A 25 12.99 18.72 -7.43
CA ASP A 25 13.62 20.04 -7.56
C ASP A 25 12.77 21.05 -8.32
N GLN A 26 11.76 20.60 -9.07
CA GLN A 26 10.86 21.44 -9.86
C GLN A 26 9.45 21.58 -9.26
N LEU A 27 9.30 21.40 -7.94
CA LEU A 27 8.00 21.65 -7.32
C LEU A 27 7.59 23.12 -7.39
N PRO A 28 6.28 23.42 -7.52
CA PRO A 28 5.78 24.79 -7.46
C PRO A 28 6.26 25.52 -6.21
N SER A 29 6.55 26.81 -6.34
CA SER A 29 6.87 27.66 -5.20
C SER A 29 5.73 27.62 -4.17
N GLY A 30 6.08 27.59 -2.89
CA GLY A 30 5.13 27.54 -1.78
C GLY A 30 4.72 26.12 -1.32
N VAL A 31 5.19 25.05 -1.98
CA VAL A 31 5.09 23.69 -1.43
C VAL A 31 6.05 23.55 -0.24
N THR A 32 5.51 23.15 0.91
CA THR A 32 6.27 22.94 2.15
C THR A 32 6.15 21.52 2.69
N SER A 33 5.14 20.77 2.24
CA SER A 33 4.83 19.45 2.79
C SER A 33 4.43 18.45 1.71
N VAL A 34 4.73 17.17 1.95
CA VAL A 34 4.47 16.05 1.05
C VAL A 34 3.73 14.95 1.79
N LEU A 35 2.68 14.40 1.15
CA LEU A 35 2.04 13.15 1.51
C LEU A 35 2.56 12.07 0.55
N ILE A 36 3.08 10.96 1.07
CA ILE A 36 3.48 9.81 0.26
C ILE A 36 2.42 8.73 0.45
N ASN A 37 1.88 8.20 -0.65
CA ASN A 37 0.97 7.07 -0.65
C ASN A 37 1.50 6.00 -1.59
N ILE A 38 1.98 4.91 -1.01
CA ILE A 38 2.42 3.73 -1.75
C ILE A 38 1.29 2.72 -1.79
N GLY A 39 1.07 2.10 -2.96
CA GLY A 39 -0.09 1.22 -3.17
C GLY A 39 -1.38 2.02 -3.17
N SER A 40 -1.43 3.11 -3.93
CA SER A 40 -2.61 3.98 -3.91
C SER A 40 -3.83 3.35 -4.57
N SER A 41 -3.64 2.36 -5.45
CA SER A 41 -4.68 1.89 -6.36
C SER A 41 -5.33 3.10 -7.05
N LEU A 42 -6.64 3.07 -7.26
CA LEU A 42 -7.40 4.16 -7.88
C LEU A 42 -7.72 5.33 -6.93
N ASN A 43 -7.40 5.23 -5.63
CA ASN A 43 -7.85 6.15 -4.59
C ASN A 43 -6.69 6.74 -3.78
N PRO A 44 -5.82 7.54 -4.41
CA PRO A 44 -4.69 8.14 -3.72
C PRO A 44 -5.13 9.09 -2.60
N VAL A 45 -4.34 9.15 -1.53
CA VAL A 45 -4.48 10.18 -0.50
C VAL A 45 -4.28 11.56 -1.13
N LEU A 46 -5.28 12.43 -1.02
CA LEU A 46 -5.21 13.79 -1.54
C LEU A 46 -4.90 14.79 -0.42
N PRO A 47 -4.15 15.86 -0.72
CA PRO A 47 -3.99 16.95 0.25
C PRO A 47 -5.32 17.69 0.45
N PRO A 48 -5.51 18.36 1.60
CA PRO A 48 -6.71 19.15 1.85
C PRO A 48 -6.92 20.19 0.73
N PRO A 49 -8.14 20.34 0.17
CA PRO A 49 -8.39 21.24 -0.96
C PRO A 49 -7.93 22.68 -0.73
N GLU A 50 -8.07 23.18 0.49
CA GLU A 50 -7.74 24.53 0.94
C GLU A 50 -6.24 24.75 1.19
N ASN A 51 -5.48 23.70 1.52
CA ASN A 51 -4.06 23.83 1.87
C ASN A 51 -3.16 23.66 0.64
N ARG A 52 -2.88 24.76 -0.07
CA ARG A 52 -2.07 24.75 -1.31
C ARG A 52 -0.59 24.39 -1.13
N SER A 53 -0.08 24.41 0.09
CA SER A 53 1.34 24.13 0.39
C SER A 53 1.65 22.64 0.54
N VAL A 54 0.66 21.77 0.39
CA VAL A 54 0.80 20.32 0.49
C VAL A 54 0.58 19.68 -0.88
N ILE A 55 1.45 18.75 -1.24
CA ILE A 55 1.27 17.88 -2.41
C ILE A 55 1.12 16.43 -1.97
N SER A 56 0.62 15.58 -2.86
CA SER A 56 0.63 14.13 -2.70
C SER A 56 1.42 13.47 -3.83
N ILE A 57 2.17 12.44 -3.48
CA ILE A 57 2.89 11.58 -4.41
C ILE A 57 2.36 10.15 -4.20
N ALA A 58 1.67 9.65 -5.20
CA ALA A 58 1.10 8.33 -5.24
C ALA A 58 2.00 7.37 -6.04
N PHE A 59 2.19 6.16 -5.54
CA PHE A 59 2.93 5.10 -6.22
C PHE A 59 2.00 3.93 -6.48
N ASP A 60 1.89 3.55 -7.76
CA ASP A 60 1.14 2.37 -8.17
C ASP A 60 1.72 1.79 -9.48
N PRO A 61 2.19 0.53 -9.49
CA PRO A 61 2.80 -0.04 -10.68
C PRO A 61 1.80 -0.54 -11.73
N ILE A 62 0.53 -0.78 -11.37
CA ILE A 62 -0.42 -1.49 -12.23
C ILE A 62 -1.46 -0.56 -12.82
N VAL A 63 -2.08 0.29 -12.00
CA VAL A 63 -3.22 1.14 -12.37
C VAL A 63 -2.86 2.63 -12.38
N ALA A 64 -1.57 3.00 -12.32
CA ALA A 64 -1.15 4.41 -12.33
C ALA A 64 -1.71 5.23 -13.51
N SER A 65 -1.89 4.63 -14.69
CA SER A 65 -2.47 5.31 -15.85
C SER A 65 -3.96 5.62 -15.70
N GLU A 66 -4.65 4.90 -14.81
CA GLU A 66 -6.09 5.03 -14.55
C GLU A 66 -6.37 6.01 -13.40
N ILE A 67 -5.37 6.32 -12.59
CA ILE A 67 -5.49 7.32 -11.52
C ILE A 67 -5.84 8.69 -12.14
N ARG A 68 -7.05 9.16 -11.83
CA ARG A 68 -7.54 10.45 -12.33
C ARG A 68 -6.63 11.58 -11.87
N SER A 69 -6.14 12.37 -12.81
CA SER A 69 -5.34 13.55 -12.50
C SER A 69 -6.12 14.53 -11.59
N LYS A 70 -5.43 15.03 -10.56
CA LYS A 70 -5.92 16.04 -9.62
C LYS A 70 -4.85 17.12 -9.43
N PRO A 71 -5.23 18.36 -9.10
CA PRO A 71 -4.25 19.36 -8.69
C PRO A 71 -3.41 18.85 -7.53
N ARG A 72 -2.08 19.05 -7.59
CA ARG A 72 -1.13 18.69 -6.52
C ARG A 72 -1.01 17.19 -6.23
N LEU A 73 -1.49 16.34 -7.14
CA LEU A 73 -1.24 14.90 -7.14
C LEU A 73 -0.22 14.57 -8.22
N TYR A 74 0.85 13.90 -7.83
CA TYR A 74 1.84 13.32 -8.73
C TYR A 74 1.74 11.80 -8.63
N VAL A 75 1.74 11.11 -9.76
CA VAL A 75 1.64 9.64 -9.81
C VAL A 75 2.93 9.09 -10.39
N VAL A 76 3.51 8.12 -9.69
CA VAL A 76 4.73 7.43 -10.06
C VAL A 76 4.37 5.97 -10.40
N PRO A 77 4.52 5.53 -11.66
CA PRO A 77 4.14 4.19 -12.09
C PRO A 77 5.20 3.15 -11.69
N ALA A 78 5.41 2.97 -10.39
CA ALA A 78 6.42 2.07 -9.85
C ALA A 78 5.95 1.41 -8.55
N ALA A 79 6.41 0.18 -8.34
CA ALA A 79 6.34 -0.48 -7.04
C ALA A 79 7.39 0.12 -6.10
N VAL A 80 7.21 -0.09 -4.80
CA VAL A 80 8.24 0.24 -3.79
C VAL A 80 8.53 -1.00 -2.97
N SER A 81 9.79 -1.21 -2.62
CA SER A 81 10.26 -2.36 -1.84
C SER A 81 11.49 -1.98 -1.00
N GLU A 82 12.11 -2.93 -0.31
CA GLU A 82 13.41 -2.76 0.34
C GLU A 82 14.54 -2.40 -0.64
N GLU A 83 14.47 -2.95 -1.87
CA GLU A 83 15.46 -2.79 -2.93
C GLU A 83 14.81 -2.26 -4.22
N GLY A 84 15.61 -1.64 -5.09
CA GLY A 84 15.16 -1.11 -6.38
C GLY A 84 15.60 -1.98 -7.56
N GLY A 85 14.95 -1.82 -8.71
CA GLY A 85 15.27 -2.55 -9.94
C GLY A 85 14.07 -2.76 -10.85
N LEU A 86 14.05 -3.90 -11.53
CA LEU A 86 12.89 -4.42 -12.24
C LEU A 86 12.46 -5.71 -11.55
N ALA A 87 11.16 -5.92 -11.43
CA ALA A 87 10.62 -7.16 -10.89
C ALA A 87 9.37 -7.60 -11.65
N THR A 88 9.08 -8.90 -11.57
CA THR A 88 7.83 -9.48 -12.02
C THR A 88 6.82 -9.41 -10.88
N MET A 89 5.69 -8.76 -11.11
CA MET A 89 4.62 -8.58 -10.14
C MET A 89 3.37 -9.36 -10.58
N GLY A 90 2.77 -10.11 -9.65
CA GLY A 90 1.49 -10.77 -9.86
C GLY A 90 0.35 -9.74 -9.79
N VAL A 91 -0.57 -9.82 -10.74
CA VAL A 91 -1.78 -8.98 -10.81
C VAL A 91 -2.97 -9.82 -10.41
N TYR A 92 -3.63 -9.41 -9.33
CA TYR A 92 -4.76 -10.10 -8.73
C TYR A 92 -6.05 -9.31 -8.96
N ASN A 93 -7.18 -10.01 -8.88
CA ASN A 93 -8.50 -9.55 -9.32
C ASN A 93 -8.59 -9.19 -10.81
N ALA A 94 -9.81 -9.25 -11.37
CA ALA A 94 -10.06 -8.98 -12.78
C ALA A 94 -9.63 -7.55 -13.20
N ASP A 95 -9.77 -6.59 -12.28
CA ASP A 95 -9.46 -5.18 -12.55
C ASP A 95 -8.02 -4.80 -12.17
N GLY A 96 -7.19 -5.75 -11.71
CA GLY A 96 -5.83 -5.47 -11.25
C GLY A 96 -5.78 -4.59 -9.99
N GLY A 97 -6.89 -4.51 -9.24
CA GLY A 97 -7.02 -3.70 -8.03
C GLY A 97 -6.14 -4.17 -6.87
N SER A 98 -5.60 -5.39 -6.93
CA SER A 98 -4.56 -5.88 -6.03
C SER A 98 -3.37 -6.43 -6.83
N SER A 99 -2.16 -6.22 -6.32
CA SER A 99 -0.94 -6.73 -6.96
C SER A 99 0.17 -6.87 -5.92
N SER A 100 1.04 -7.86 -6.09
CA SER A 100 2.15 -8.07 -5.15
C SER A 100 3.39 -8.62 -5.85
N LEU A 101 4.54 -8.25 -5.30
CA LEU A 101 5.84 -8.86 -5.62
C LEU A 101 5.99 -10.25 -4.99
N LEU A 102 5.05 -10.64 -4.13
CA LEU A 102 5.06 -11.90 -3.40
C LEU A 102 3.98 -12.85 -3.91
N LYS A 103 4.21 -14.14 -3.66
CA LYS A 103 3.21 -15.19 -3.87
C LYS A 103 2.18 -15.18 -2.75
N PRO A 104 0.89 -15.44 -3.02
CA PRO A 104 -0.11 -15.59 -1.96
C PRO A 104 0.21 -16.79 -1.07
N ALA A 105 0.02 -16.66 0.25
CA ALA A 105 0.16 -17.76 1.20
C ALA A 105 -1.16 -18.49 1.50
N MET A 106 -2.27 -17.97 0.98
CA MET A 106 -3.61 -18.56 1.14
C MET A 106 -4.50 -18.23 -0.05
N THR A 107 -5.53 -19.04 -0.26
CA THR A 107 -6.62 -18.72 -1.18
C THR A 107 -7.62 -17.81 -0.48
N ALA A 108 -8.01 -16.72 -1.14
CA ALA A 108 -8.99 -15.76 -0.67
C ALA A 108 -9.66 -15.05 -1.85
N GLU A 109 -10.75 -14.32 -1.59
CA GLU A 109 -11.55 -13.65 -2.64
C GLU A 109 -10.74 -12.78 -3.61
N TRP A 110 -9.62 -12.21 -3.17
CA TRP A 110 -8.80 -11.35 -4.02
C TRP A 110 -7.88 -12.13 -4.98
N ASN A 111 -7.70 -13.45 -4.79
CA ASN A 111 -6.87 -14.30 -5.64
C ASN A 111 -7.59 -15.55 -6.15
N VAL A 112 -8.91 -15.66 -5.94
CA VAL A 112 -9.71 -16.72 -6.56
C VAL A 112 -9.70 -16.59 -8.09
N GLY A 113 -9.81 -17.71 -8.78
CA GLY A 113 -9.74 -17.78 -10.25
C GLY A 113 -8.34 -18.11 -10.79
N PHE A 114 -7.34 -18.19 -9.92
CA PHE A 114 -6.00 -18.69 -10.24
C PHE A 114 -5.67 -19.99 -9.49
N GLU A 115 -6.67 -20.75 -9.02
CA GLU A 115 -6.44 -21.99 -8.28
C GLU A 115 -5.64 -22.99 -9.14
N GLY A 116 -4.38 -23.23 -8.76
CA GLY A 116 -3.44 -24.08 -9.50
C GLY A 116 -2.70 -23.41 -10.66
N ALA A 117 -2.95 -22.13 -10.94
CA ALA A 117 -2.27 -21.34 -11.96
C ALA A 117 -1.59 -20.10 -11.35
N LEU A 118 -0.54 -19.59 -11.99
CA LEU A 118 0.02 -18.30 -11.59
C LEU A 118 -0.90 -17.18 -12.07
N PRO A 119 -1.09 -16.11 -11.29
CA PRO A 119 -1.80 -14.92 -11.77
C PRO A 119 -1.07 -14.33 -12.99
N PRO A 120 -1.76 -13.57 -13.86
CA PRO A 120 -1.11 -12.73 -14.86
C PRO A 120 -0.02 -11.89 -14.20
N THR A 121 1.13 -11.81 -14.86
CA THR A 121 2.27 -11.05 -14.32
C THR A 121 2.62 -9.87 -15.21
N LYS A 122 3.10 -8.78 -14.61
CA LYS A 122 3.70 -7.64 -15.33
C LYS A 122 5.12 -7.39 -14.84
N ILE A 123 6.02 -7.01 -15.75
CA ILE A 123 7.34 -6.48 -15.38
C ILE A 123 7.15 -5.00 -15.01
N VAL A 124 7.54 -4.63 -13.80
CA VAL A 124 7.33 -3.29 -13.24
C VAL A 124 8.65 -2.72 -12.72
N PRO A 125 8.86 -1.39 -12.80
CA PRO A 125 9.94 -0.75 -12.08
C PRO A 125 9.67 -0.79 -10.57
N VAL A 126 10.72 -1.03 -9.81
CA VAL A 126 10.71 -1.05 -8.34
C VAL A 126 11.68 0.02 -7.85
N LEU A 127 11.21 0.89 -6.98
CA LEU A 127 12.04 1.85 -6.26
C LEU A 127 12.32 1.32 -4.85
N SER A 128 13.54 1.50 -4.35
CA SER A 128 13.78 1.27 -2.92
C SER A 128 13.08 2.35 -2.09
N MET A 129 12.53 1.99 -0.94
CA MET A 129 11.97 2.98 0.00
C MET A 129 13.01 4.06 0.37
N GLN A 130 14.29 3.70 0.47
CA GLN A 130 15.38 4.65 0.69
C GLN A 130 15.42 5.71 -0.42
N SER A 131 15.42 5.29 -1.69
CA SER A 131 15.40 6.21 -2.84
C SER A 131 14.17 7.11 -2.81
N VAL A 132 13.01 6.56 -2.45
CA VAL A 132 11.75 7.34 -2.36
C VAL A 132 11.87 8.44 -1.31
N LEU A 133 12.38 8.14 -0.11
CA LEU A 133 12.50 9.13 0.96
C LEU A 133 13.62 10.16 0.69
N GLU A 134 14.77 9.72 0.19
CA GLU A 134 15.92 10.58 -0.14
C GLU A 134 15.64 11.52 -1.32
N ALA A 135 14.80 11.09 -2.26
CA ALA A 135 14.37 11.91 -3.38
C ALA A 135 13.58 13.17 -2.96
N ILE A 136 13.10 13.21 -1.72
CA ILE A 136 12.38 14.35 -1.17
C ILE A 136 13.38 15.28 -0.46
N PRO A 137 13.55 16.53 -0.93
CA PRO A 137 14.49 17.47 -0.34
C PRO A 137 14.26 17.67 1.17
N PRO A 138 15.32 17.80 2.00
CA PRO A 138 15.19 17.99 3.45
C PRO A 138 14.38 19.23 3.87
N ARG A 139 14.29 20.24 3.00
CA ARG A 139 13.46 21.45 3.22
C ARG A 139 11.96 21.18 3.23
N LEU A 140 11.51 20.05 2.68
CA LEU A 140 10.11 19.67 2.64
C LEU A 140 9.78 18.72 3.79
N LEU A 141 8.67 19.00 4.47
CA LEU A 141 8.13 18.12 5.50
C LEU A 141 7.48 16.89 4.86
N LEU A 142 7.95 15.69 5.23
CA LEU A 142 7.28 14.43 4.90
C LEU A 142 6.11 14.19 5.84
N TRP A 143 5.00 14.89 5.64
CA TRP A 143 3.93 14.94 6.63
C TRP A 143 3.27 13.57 6.88
N LEU A 144 3.14 12.73 5.85
CA LEU A 144 2.55 11.39 5.94
C LEU A 144 3.27 10.40 5.03
N LEU A 145 3.43 9.17 5.51
CA LEU A 145 3.66 7.99 4.68
C LEU A 145 2.50 7.01 4.89
N LYS A 146 1.74 6.73 3.83
CA LYS A 146 0.81 5.59 3.77
C LYS A 146 1.46 4.47 2.97
N THR A 147 1.43 3.25 3.51
CA THR A 147 1.81 2.03 2.79
C THR A 147 0.62 1.09 2.63
N ASP A 148 0.62 0.37 1.51
CA ASP A 148 -0.35 -0.66 1.13
C ASP A 148 0.29 -1.53 0.03
N MET A 149 1.39 -2.18 0.38
CA MET A 149 2.28 -2.88 -0.55
C MET A 149 2.05 -4.39 -0.56
N GLN A 150 0.86 -4.83 -0.14
CA GLN A 150 0.41 -6.21 -0.29
C GLN A 150 1.47 -7.20 0.25
N GLY A 151 1.88 -6.99 1.50
CA GLY A 151 2.83 -7.83 2.24
C GLY A 151 4.29 -7.33 2.24
N LYS A 152 4.65 -6.33 1.44
CA LYS A 152 5.99 -5.70 1.45
C LYS A 152 6.10 -4.45 2.34
N ASP A 153 5.01 -4.08 3.02
CA ASP A 153 4.90 -2.89 3.85
C ASP A 153 6.02 -2.78 4.89
N PHE A 154 6.14 -3.80 5.73
CA PHE A 154 7.14 -3.81 6.79
C PHE A 154 8.56 -3.85 6.24
N SER A 155 8.87 -4.72 5.28
CA SER A 155 10.25 -4.87 4.79
C SER A 155 10.77 -3.57 4.15
N ALA A 156 9.94 -2.89 3.37
CA ALA A 156 10.29 -1.60 2.78
C ALA A 156 10.47 -0.50 3.84
N VAL A 157 9.62 -0.45 4.87
CA VAL A 157 9.73 0.56 5.94
C VAL A 157 10.89 0.24 6.91
N ALA A 158 11.18 -1.03 7.14
CA ALA A 158 12.28 -1.48 7.97
C ALA A 158 13.65 -1.24 7.31
N SER A 159 13.74 -1.35 5.98
CA SER A 159 15.01 -1.24 5.25
C SER A 159 15.65 0.15 5.35
N VAL A 160 14.87 1.21 5.59
CA VAL A 160 15.39 2.58 5.68
C VAL A 160 15.90 2.96 7.07
N GLY A 161 15.71 2.11 8.08
CA GLY A 161 16.18 2.34 9.45
C GLY A 161 15.79 3.73 9.98
N SER A 162 16.75 4.48 10.51
CA SER A 162 16.50 5.80 11.12
C SER A 162 15.96 6.86 10.17
N LEU A 163 16.11 6.69 8.85
CA LEU A 163 15.58 7.64 7.86
C LEU A 163 14.06 7.76 7.95
N ILE A 164 13.37 6.70 8.40
CA ILE A 164 11.92 6.71 8.60
C ILE A 164 11.49 7.85 9.54
N ARG A 165 12.34 8.24 10.50
CA ARG A 165 12.07 9.32 11.45
C ARG A 165 11.84 10.67 10.80
N ARG A 166 12.15 10.87 9.51
CA ARG A 166 11.75 12.08 8.78
C ARG A 166 10.23 12.24 8.67
N VAL A 167 9.48 11.15 8.83
CA VAL A 167 8.03 11.08 8.65
C VAL A 167 7.31 11.09 10.01
N PRO A 168 6.74 12.20 10.49
CA PRO A 168 6.02 12.24 11.77
C PRO A 168 4.81 11.29 11.88
N TYR A 169 4.12 11.01 10.77
CA TYR A 169 2.90 10.18 10.75
C TYR A 169 3.02 9.06 9.72
N ILE A 170 2.79 7.83 10.17
CA ILE A 170 2.80 6.66 9.30
C ILE A 170 1.48 5.91 9.46
N MET A 171 0.94 5.49 8.32
CA MET A 171 -0.21 4.61 8.23
C MET A 171 0.20 3.40 7.41
N SER A 172 0.10 2.20 7.96
CA SER A 172 0.56 0.98 7.28
C SER A 172 -0.51 -0.10 7.32
N GLU A 173 -0.70 -0.82 6.22
CA GLU A 173 -1.44 -2.08 6.25
C GLU A 173 -0.62 -3.15 6.98
N VAL A 174 -1.24 -3.79 7.97
CA VAL A 174 -0.59 -4.82 8.80
C VAL A 174 -1.47 -6.07 8.86
N TRP A 175 -0.82 -7.21 9.01
CA TRP A 175 -1.48 -8.45 9.39
C TRP A 175 -1.69 -8.51 10.90
N LEU A 176 -2.68 -9.27 11.31
CA LEU A 176 -2.98 -9.53 12.71
C LEU A 176 -2.94 -11.03 12.99
N GLU A 177 -2.59 -11.38 14.22
CA GLU A 177 -2.68 -12.75 14.73
C GLU A 177 -1.84 -13.78 13.94
N ASN A 178 -0.71 -13.37 13.35
CA ASN A 178 0.14 -14.20 12.49
C ASN A 178 -0.60 -14.85 11.30
N LEU A 179 -1.60 -14.16 10.74
CA LEU A 179 -2.30 -14.58 9.54
C LEU A 179 -1.62 -13.93 8.33
N HIS A 180 -0.77 -14.70 7.66
CA HIS A 180 0.05 -14.23 6.55
C HIS A 180 -0.70 -14.35 5.22
N THR A 181 -0.95 -13.23 4.56
CA THR A 181 -1.60 -13.19 3.23
C THR A 181 -0.61 -13.57 2.12
N TYR A 182 0.70 -13.36 2.32
CA TYR A 182 1.75 -13.59 1.34
C TYR A 182 2.91 -14.44 1.90
N GLU A 183 3.50 -15.29 1.05
CA GLU A 183 4.57 -16.21 1.44
C GLU A 183 5.87 -15.47 1.76
N GLY A 184 6.53 -15.88 2.84
CA GLY A 184 7.86 -15.37 3.22
C GLY A 184 7.91 -13.90 3.64
N ALA A 185 6.76 -13.22 3.76
CA ALA A 185 6.72 -11.84 4.22
C ALA A 185 6.64 -11.73 5.75
N SER A 186 7.24 -10.67 6.25
CA SER A 186 7.00 -10.13 7.60
C SER A 186 6.06 -8.95 7.43
N ASN A 187 4.91 -8.97 8.11
CA ASN A 187 3.99 -7.82 8.14
C ASN A 187 3.03 -7.87 9.34
N ASP A 188 3.29 -8.71 10.34
CA ASP A 188 2.40 -8.83 11.51
C ASP A 188 2.56 -7.64 12.45
N TYR A 189 1.44 -7.07 12.91
CA TYR A 189 1.41 -5.91 13.78
C TYR A 189 2.22 -6.12 15.06
N CYS A 190 2.05 -7.27 15.72
CA CYS A 190 2.58 -7.52 17.04
C CYS A 190 4.02 -8.05 17.01
N ARG A 191 4.32 -8.94 16.06
CA ARG A 191 5.63 -9.56 15.91
C ARG A 191 6.62 -8.64 15.22
N ASP A 192 6.20 -7.96 14.16
CA ASP A 192 7.10 -7.26 13.25
C ASP A 192 7.03 -5.73 13.49
N TRP A 193 5.84 -5.13 13.34
CA TRP A 193 5.68 -3.68 13.35
C TRP A 193 5.87 -3.02 14.71
N LEU A 194 5.14 -3.43 15.74
CA LEU A 194 5.12 -2.75 17.04
C LEU A 194 6.54 -2.65 17.65
N PRO A 195 7.35 -3.72 17.73
CA PRO A 195 8.70 -3.62 18.26
C PRO A 195 9.58 -2.67 17.45
N TYR A 196 9.49 -2.73 16.11
CA TYR A 196 10.27 -1.87 15.23
C TYR A 196 9.90 -0.39 15.38
N MET A 197 8.60 -0.08 15.36
CA MET A 197 8.12 1.30 15.45
C MET A 197 8.45 1.93 16.80
N LEU A 198 8.33 1.17 17.90
CA LEU A 198 8.79 1.63 19.23
C LEU A 198 10.29 1.92 19.22
N LYS A 199 11.11 1.03 18.65
CA LYS A 199 12.56 1.23 18.50
C LYS A 199 12.90 2.48 17.69
N MET A 200 12.13 2.79 16.66
CA MET A 200 12.31 3.98 15.82
C MET A 200 11.79 5.28 16.45
N GLY A 201 11.26 5.23 17.69
CA GLY A 201 10.76 6.40 18.39
C GLY A 201 9.35 6.82 17.97
N TYR A 202 8.53 5.86 17.55
CA TYR A 202 7.10 6.05 17.32
C TYR A 202 6.29 5.45 18.47
N ARG A 203 5.05 5.92 18.60
CA ARG A 203 4.03 5.30 19.43
C ARG A 203 2.85 4.85 18.56
N PRO A 204 2.22 3.71 18.90
CA PRO A 204 0.98 3.30 18.28
C PRO A 204 -0.13 4.26 18.69
N LYS A 205 -0.99 4.61 17.73
CA LYS A 205 -2.16 5.48 17.96
C LYS A 205 -3.45 4.72 17.77
N ALA A 206 -3.57 3.93 16.72
CA ALA A 206 -4.77 3.15 16.44
C ALA A 206 -4.49 1.96 15.52
N LEU A 207 -5.43 1.03 15.51
CA LEU A 207 -5.63 -0.03 14.53
C LEU A 207 -7.06 0.08 14.00
N HIS A 208 -7.24 0.13 12.68
CA HIS A 208 -8.56 0.06 12.07
C HIS A 208 -8.64 -1.13 11.13
N GLY A 209 -9.22 -2.21 11.63
CA GLY A 209 -9.58 -3.37 10.83
C GLY A 209 -10.80 -3.14 9.92
N GLY A 210 -10.77 -3.80 8.77
CA GLY A 210 -11.97 -4.08 7.97
C GLY A 210 -12.69 -5.34 8.47
N GLY A 211 -13.98 -5.47 8.20
CA GLY A 211 -14.76 -6.68 8.51
C GLY A 211 -14.71 -7.06 10.00
N ARG A 212 -14.08 -8.21 10.31
CA ARG A 212 -13.94 -8.74 11.67
C ARG A 212 -12.66 -8.31 12.39
N ALA A 213 -11.75 -7.60 11.72
CA ALA A 213 -10.54 -7.11 12.36
C ALA A 213 -10.88 -6.01 13.39
N PRO A 214 -10.19 -5.99 14.55
CA PRO A 214 -10.52 -5.06 15.62
C PRO A 214 -10.28 -3.61 15.21
N ARG A 215 -11.14 -2.72 15.70
CA ARG A 215 -10.87 -1.28 15.77
C ARG A 215 -10.42 -0.96 17.19
N ARG A 216 -9.24 -0.36 17.34
CA ARG A 216 -8.66 -0.04 18.65
C ARG A 216 -7.90 1.27 18.59
N THR A 217 -8.14 2.14 19.56
CA THR A 217 -7.26 3.28 19.84
C THR A 217 -6.34 2.90 20.98
N PHE A 218 -5.08 3.32 20.93
CA PHE A 218 -4.12 3.07 22.00
C PHE A 218 -3.84 4.35 22.78
N ALA A 219 -3.83 4.22 24.12
CA ALA A 219 -3.36 5.30 24.99
C ALA A 219 -1.84 5.52 24.86
N GLY A 220 -1.09 4.46 24.53
CA GLY A 220 0.35 4.49 24.31
C GLY A 220 0.94 3.09 24.11
N ALA A 221 2.26 2.97 24.20
CA ALA A 221 2.99 1.73 23.95
C ALA A 221 2.55 0.57 24.86
N SER A 222 2.34 0.81 26.15
CA SER A 222 1.95 -0.22 27.13
C SER A 222 0.60 -0.87 26.79
N ASP A 223 -0.36 -0.09 26.30
CA ASP A 223 -1.68 -0.57 25.90
C ASP A 223 -1.60 -1.45 24.64
N ALA A 224 -0.78 -1.05 23.66
CA ALA A 224 -0.52 -1.87 22.47
C ALA A 224 0.24 -3.17 22.78
N LEU A 225 1.23 -3.12 23.68
CA LEU A 225 1.92 -4.33 24.15
C LEU A 225 0.96 -5.28 24.86
N THR A 226 0.04 -4.74 25.68
CA THR A 226 -1.02 -5.52 26.32
C THR A 226 -1.92 -6.18 25.28
N PHE A 227 -2.37 -5.44 24.26
CA PHE A 227 -3.10 -6.02 23.13
C PHE A 227 -2.35 -7.18 22.49
N CYS A 228 -1.06 -7.01 22.20
CA CYS A 228 -0.26 -8.05 21.58
C CYS A 228 -0.06 -9.29 22.45
N SER A 229 0.09 -9.12 23.76
CA SER A 229 0.18 -10.25 24.70
C SER A 229 -1.09 -11.11 24.75
N GLN A 230 -2.27 -10.51 24.47
CA GLN A 230 -3.56 -11.21 24.47
C GLN A 230 -3.87 -11.88 23.12
N SER A 231 -3.30 -11.38 22.02
CA SER A 231 -3.57 -11.86 20.66
C SER A 231 -2.88 -13.19 20.33
N THR A 232 -1.75 -13.50 20.99
CA THR A 232 -0.99 -14.73 20.74
C THR A 232 -1.80 -16.01 20.98
N GLY A 233 -2.73 -16.02 21.93
CA GLY A 233 -3.60 -17.16 22.22
C GLY A 233 -4.77 -17.38 21.25
N ARG A 234 -5.14 -16.36 20.46
CA ARG A 234 -6.33 -16.42 19.57
C ARG A 234 -6.03 -17.02 18.19
N SER A 235 -4.81 -16.82 17.70
CA SER A 235 -4.36 -17.25 16.36
C SER A 235 -4.51 -18.75 16.14
N GLN A 236 -4.16 -19.56 17.14
CA GLN A 236 -4.18 -21.02 17.05
C GLN A 236 -5.61 -21.58 16.99
N ALA A 237 -6.54 -20.99 17.74
CA ALA A 237 -7.95 -21.41 17.73
C ALA A 237 -8.65 -21.06 16.41
N ARG A 238 -8.27 -19.94 15.79
CA ARG A 238 -8.87 -19.49 14.53
C ARG A 238 -8.39 -20.34 13.36
N ARG A 239 -7.09 -20.63 13.22
CA ARG A 239 -6.53 -21.40 12.08
C ARG A 239 -7.31 -22.69 11.77
N ASN A 240 -7.89 -23.33 12.77
CA ASN A 240 -8.69 -24.54 12.64
C ASN A 240 -10.10 -24.36 12.03
N LYS A 241 -10.55 -23.12 11.79
CA LYS A 241 -11.90 -22.80 11.30
C LYS A 241 -11.96 -22.23 9.87
N GLY A 242 -10.88 -22.32 9.08
CA GLY A 242 -10.84 -21.81 7.70
C GLY A 242 -10.83 -20.28 7.63
N VAL A 243 -9.78 -19.68 8.18
CA VAL A 243 -9.75 -18.27 8.62
C VAL A 243 -9.79 -17.25 7.48
N GLU A 244 -10.65 -16.26 7.71
CA GLU A 244 -10.79 -14.98 7.01
C GLU A 244 -9.56 -14.08 7.21
N ILE A 245 -9.14 -13.36 6.17
CA ILE A 245 -8.01 -12.42 6.22
C ILE A 245 -8.21 -11.43 7.36
N LEU A 246 -7.16 -11.19 8.15
CA LEU A 246 -7.19 -10.27 9.26
C LEU A 246 -6.14 -9.17 9.06
N GLU A 247 -6.51 -8.18 8.26
CA GLU A 247 -5.72 -7.00 7.94
C GLU A 247 -6.32 -5.76 8.62
N ALA A 248 -5.44 -4.80 8.93
CA ALA A 248 -5.82 -3.53 9.53
C ALA A 248 -4.89 -2.40 9.09
N ASP A 249 -5.43 -1.18 9.10
CA ASP A 249 -4.62 0.04 9.03
C ASP A 249 -4.04 0.35 10.42
N ALA A 250 -2.72 0.29 10.57
CA ALA A 250 -2.02 0.72 11.78
C ALA A 250 -1.54 2.17 11.68
N PHE A 251 -1.79 2.94 12.73
CA PHE A 251 -1.47 4.37 12.80
C PHE A 251 -0.35 4.61 13.80
N TRP A 252 0.73 5.23 13.34
CA TRP A 252 1.94 5.50 14.11
C TRP A 252 2.23 6.99 14.15
N VAL A 253 2.63 7.48 15.32
CA VAL A 253 2.98 8.89 15.55
C VAL A 253 4.38 8.95 16.14
N ARG A 254 5.26 9.77 15.57
CA ARG A 254 6.62 9.97 16.11
C ARG A 254 6.53 10.64 17.48
N ASN A 255 7.29 10.17 18.47
CA ASN A 255 7.15 10.59 19.87
C ASN A 255 7.45 12.07 20.10
N ASP A 256 8.34 12.65 19.30
CA ASP A 256 8.84 14.02 19.42
C ASP A 256 8.12 15.01 18.47
N THR A 257 7.07 14.59 17.75
CA THR A 257 6.37 15.49 16.83
C THR A 257 5.38 16.38 17.58
N SER A 258 5.47 17.69 17.32
CA SER A 258 4.48 18.70 17.74
C SER A 258 3.54 19.10 16.59
N LEU A 259 3.75 18.55 15.39
CA LEU A 259 2.90 18.82 14.24
C LEU A 259 1.48 18.31 14.50
N PRO A 260 0.45 18.88 13.85
CA PRO A 260 -0.87 18.28 13.84
C PRO A 260 -0.89 17.05 12.90
N PRO A 261 -1.71 16.02 13.20
CA PRO A 261 -1.93 14.93 12.26
C PRO A 261 -2.57 15.46 10.97
N PRO A 262 -2.19 14.93 9.79
CA PRO A 262 -2.83 15.31 8.54
C PRO A 262 -4.32 14.91 8.58
N PRO A 263 -5.24 15.63 7.91
CA PRO A 263 -6.68 15.39 8.05
C PRO A 263 -7.12 13.94 7.79
N ILE A 264 -6.50 13.24 6.85
CA ILE A 264 -6.79 11.83 6.58
C ILE A 264 -6.44 10.89 7.75
N PHE A 265 -5.43 11.25 8.54
CA PHE A 265 -5.03 10.55 9.76
C PHE A 265 -6.06 10.76 10.86
N ILE A 266 -6.73 11.91 10.87
CA ILE A 266 -7.83 12.21 11.79
C ILE A 266 -9.10 11.53 11.31
N THR A 267 -9.53 11.66 10.06
CA THR A 267 -10.82 11.11 9.61
C THR A 267 -10.85 9.59 9.74
N LYS A 268 -9.79 8.87 9.38
CA LYS A 268 -9.75 7.42 9.64
C LYS A 268 -9.69 7.11 11.15
N ALA A 269 -9.01 7.90 11.97
CA ALA A 269 -8.96 7.72 13.44
C ALA A 269 -10.17 8.24 14.22
N ALA A 270 -10.99 9.09 13.61
CA ALA A 270 -12.12 9.78 14.22
C ALA A 270 -13.46 9.26 13.71
N ILE A 271 -13.50 8.52 12.59
CA ILE A 271 -14.71 7.78 12.15
C ILE A 271 -14.88 6.55 13.05
N ASN A 272 -15.35 6.83 14.27
CA ASN A 272 -16.38 6.02 14.88
C ASN A 272 -17.62 6.13 13.97
N ASN A 273 -18.21 4.99 13.58
CA ASN A 273 -19.57 4.83 13.02
C ASN A 273 -19.87 4.87 11.52
N GLU A 274 -18.94 5.06 10.57
CA GLU A 274 -19.29 4.82 9.14
C GLU A 274 -18.30 3.88 8.45
N ALA A 275 -18.85 2.78 7.95
CA ALA A 275 -18.12 1.73 7.24
C ALA A 275 -17.72 2.24 5.85
N ILE A 276 -16.52 2.82 5.73
CA ILE A 276 -15.84 2.87 4.44
C ILE A 276 -15.17 1.51 4.25
N HIS A 277 -15.93 0.58 3.67
CA HIS A 277 -15.39 -0.64 3.08
C HIS A 277 -14.48 -0.23 1.91
N PHE A 278 -13.18 -0.35 2.11
CA PHE A 278 -12.27 -0.51 0.97
C PHE A 278 -12.29 -2.00 0.59
N GLY A 279 -12.61 -2.30 -0.67
CA GLY A 279 -12.24 -3.57 -1.32
C GLY A 279 -13.30 -4.63 -1.57
N VAL A 280 -14.46 -4.65 -0.91
CA VAL A 280 -15.43 -5.79 -1.04
C VAL A 280 -16.86 -5.38 -1.38
N ARG A 281 -17.14 -4.13 -1.75
CA ARG A 281 -18.50 -3.73 -2.18
C ARG A 281 -18.53 -2.98 -3.51
N ASP A 282 -18.44 -3.77 -4.58
CA ASP A 282 -19.39 -3.72 -5.71
C ASP A 282 -19.34 -5.04 -6.53
N ILE A 283 -19.24 -6.20 -5.86
CA ILE A 283 -19.24 -7.52 -6.54
C ILE A 283 -20.61 -7.87 -7.16
N ASP A 284 -21.70 -7.22 -6.73
CA ASP A 284 -23.02 -7.46 -7.34
C ASP A 284 -23.21 -6.83 -8.73
N LYS A 285 -22.23 -6.10 -9.27
CA LYS A 285 -22.32 -5.50 -10.61
C LYS A 285 -21.54 -6.19 -11.72
N TYR A 286 -20.73 -7.20 -11.41
CA TYR A 286 -19.89 -7.84 -12.43
C TYR A 286 -20.03 -9.36 -12.39
N ASN A 287 -21.21 -9.82 -12.84
CA ASN A 287 -21.41 -11.19 -13.31
C ASN A 287 -20.50 -11.44 -14.54
N TYR A 288 -19.26 -11.84 -14.30
CA TYR A 288 -18.40 -12.40 -15.33
C TYR A 288 -18.92 -13.79 -15.69
N ARG A 289 -19.61 -13.91 -16.83
CA ARG A 289 -19.81 -15.18 -17.52
C ARG A 289 -18.58 -15.43 -18.39
N PRO A 290 -17.77 -16.47 -18.14
CA PRO A 290 -16.74 -16.85 -19.08
C PRO A 290 -17.43 -17.39 -20.34
N GLY A 291 -17.39 -16.61 -21.42
CA GLY A 291 -17.75 -17.08 -22.74
C GLY A 291 -16.67 -18.01 -23.27
N LEU A 292 -16.85 -19.33 -23.08
CA LEU A 292 -16.25 -20.32 -23.94
C LEU A 292 -16.82 -20.11 -25.35
N GLN A 293 -16.07 -19.44 -26.22
CA GLN A 293 -16.20 -19.66 -27.66
C GLN A 293 -15.26 -20.81 -28.04
N SER A 294 -15.78 -22.03 -27.96
CA SER A 294 -15.21 -23.16 -28.70
C SER A 294 -15.38 -22.88 -30.20
N GLY A 295 -14.29 -22.50 -30.86
CA GLY A 295 -14.23 -22.44 -32.31
C GLY A 295 -14.42 -23.84 -32.91
N GLY A 296 -15.64 -24.15 -33.31
CA GLY A 296 -15.96 -25.31 -34.13
C GLY A 296 -15.52 -25.07 -35.57
N GLY A 297 -14.31 -25.50 -35.92
CA GLY A 297 -13.87 -25.61 -37.30
C GLY A 297 -14.51 -26.82 -37.96
N ASN A 298 -15.56 -26.60 -38.76
CA ASN A 298 -16.11 -27.61 -39.66
C ASN A 298 -15.16 -27.79 -40.86
N VAL A 299 -14.43 -28.90 -40.90
CA VAL A 299 -13.77 -29.40 -42.11
C VAL A 299 -14.79 -30.24 -42.89
N TRP A 300 -15.12 -29.75 -44.08
CA TRP A 300 -15.90 -30.45 -45.09
C TRP A 300 -15.22 -31.75 -45.52
N ALA A 301 -15.91 -32.89 -45.35
CA ALA A 301 -15.58 -34.14 -46.01
C ALA A 301 -16.55 -34.36 -47.18
N GLY A 302 -16.01 -34.33 -48.40
CA GLY A 302 -16.75 -34.72 -49.60
C GLY A 302 -16.97 -36.24 -49.66
N ARG A 303 -18.18 -36.62 -50.09
CA ARG A 303 -18.52 -37.86 -50.82
C ARG A 303 -19.60 -37.42 -51.82
N GLY A 304 -19.58 -37.72 -53.11
CA GLY A 304 -19.05 -38.92 -53.75
C GLY A 304 -20.17 -39.94 -53.93
N LYS A 305 -21.22 -39.58 -54.67
CA LYS A 305 -21.95 -40.34 -55.71
C LYS A 305 -23.26 -39.64 -56.06
#